data_AF-A0A7V2STL4-F1
#
_entry.id   AF-A0A7V2STL4-F1
#
_cell.length_a   1.000
_cell.length_b   1.000
_cell.length_c   1.000
_cell.angle_alpha   90.00
_cell.angle_beta   90.00
_cell.angle_gamma   90.00
#
_symmetry.space_group_name_H-M   'P 1'
#
loop_
_entity.id
_entity.type
_entity.pdbx_description
1 polymer ?
#
loop_
_entity_poly.entity_id
_entity_poly.type
_entity_poly.pdbx_seq_one_letter_code
_entity_poly.pdbx_strand_id
1 'polypeptide(L)'
;MANIPSEFVDQLLDRIDIVDIVSQRVTLKKAGKDYQALCPFHTENTPSFTVSQNKQFYHCFGCGKHGSAIGFLMEFEGLDFVDTIETLAQKVGMEVPIKGNYTASNQGKNL
;
A
#
# COMPACT_ATOMS: atom_id res chain seq x y z
N MET A 1 -14.68 -15.41 7.71
CA MET A 1 -13.65 -14.57 7.05
C MET A 1 -14.26 -14.05 5.76
N ALA A 2 -14.16 -12.74 5.51
CA ALA A 2 -14.61 -12.17 4.25
C ALA A 2 -13.81 -12.79 3.10
N ASN A 3 -14.49 -13.24 2.05
CA ASN A 3 -13.83 -13.80 0.87
C ASN A 3 -13.86 -12.76 -0.25
N ILE A 4 -12.70 -12.16 -0.54
CA ILE A 4 -12.51 -11.21 -1.63
C ILE A 4 -11.96 -11.99 -2.83
N PRO A 5 -12.63 -11.99 -3.99
CA PRO A 5 -12.15 -12.68 -5.18
C PRO A 5 -10.76 -12.16 -5.60
N SER A 6 -9.85 -13.05 -5.99
CA SER A 6 -8.52 -12.66 -6.48
C SER A 6 -8.60 -11.74 -7.70
N GLU A 7 -9.55 -11.99 -8.60
CA GLU A 7 -9.78 -11.15 -9.78
C GLU A 7 -10.11 -9.69 -9.40
N PHE A 8 -10.84 -9.48 -8.29
CA PHE A 8 -11.09 -8.12 -7.80
C PHE A 8 -9.79 -7.46 -7.30
N VAL A 9 -8.94 -8.23 -6.61
CA VAL A 9 -7.64 -7.73 -6.12
C VAL A 9 -6.74 -7.36 -7.30
N ASP A 10 -6.72 -8.17 -8.37
CA ASP A 10 -5.96 -7.88 -9.58
C ASP A 10 -6.47 -6.60 -10.26
N GLN A 11 -7.78 -6.47 -10.47
CA GLN A 11 -8.39 -5.26 -11.03
C GLN A 11 -8.14 -4.02 -10.18
N LEU A 12 -8.11 -4.18 -8.86
CA LEU A 12 -7.80 -3.10 -7.94
C LEU A 12 -6.34 -2.66 -8.09
N LEU A 13 -5.40 -3.61 -8.13
CA LEU A 13 -3.97 -3.33 -8.33
C LEU A 13 -3.70 -2.65 -9.68
N ASP A 14 -4.42 -3.00 -10.74
CA ASP A 14 -4.30 -2.36 -12.07
C ASP A 14 -4.69 -0.88 -12.07
N ARG A 15 -5.49 -0.43 -11.09
CA ARG A 15 -5.92 0.98 -10.96
C ARG A 15 -5.10 1.78 -9.96
N ILE A 16 -4.20 1.14 -9.24
CA ILE A 16 -3.40 1.78 -8.21
C ILE A 16 -2.04 2.11 -8.78
N ASP A 17 -1.54 3.30 -8.44
CA ASP A 17 -0.12 3.61 -8.52
C ASP A 17 0.50 3.57 -7.12
N ILE A 18 1.46 2.65 -6.91
CA ILE A 18 2.21 2.54 -5.66
C ILE A 18 2.89 3.86 -5.27
N VAL A 19 3.31 4.69 -6.23
CA VAL A 19 3.90 6.00 -5.94
C VAL A 19 2.88 6.90 -5.26
N ASP A 20 1.62 6.88 -5.71
CA ASP A 20 0.54 7.67 -5.11
C ASP A 20 0.16 7.15 -3.71
N ILE A 21 0.25 5.85 -3.48
CA ILE A 21 -0.02 5.26 -2.16
C ILE A 21 1.07 5.63 -1.16
N VAL A 22 2.32 5.46 -1.56
CA VAL A 22 3.47 5.69 -0.68
C VAL A 22 3.70 7.19 -0.44
N SER A 23 3.55 8.03 -1.47
CA SER A 23 3.81 9.48 -1.36
C SER A 23 2.88 10.23 -0.41
N GLN A 24 1.72 9.64 -0.07
CA GLN A 24 0.83 10.16 0.97
C GLN A 24 1.42 10.06 2.39
N ARG A 25 2.43 9.20 2.60
CA ARG A 25 2.99 8.88 3.93
C ARG A 25 4.49 9.14 4.00
N VAL A 26 5.19 8.98 2.89
CA VAL A 26 6.64 9.10 2.80
C VAL A 26 6.98 10.12 1.72
N THR A 27 7.79 11.12 2.06
CA THR A 27 8.26 12.09 1.07
C THR A 27 9.22 11.42 0.09
N LEU A 28 8.71 11.10 -1.10
CA LEU A 28 9.47 10.50 -2.19
C LEU A 28 10.21 11.58 -3.00
N LYS A 29 11.47 11.28 -3.36
CA LYS A 29 12.26 12.08 -4.30
C LYS A 29 12.51 11.27 -5.57
N LYS A 30 12.33 11.87 -6.75
CA LYS A 30 12.61 11.21 -8.02
C LYS A 30 14.11 10.91 -8.14
N ALA A 31 14.46 9.68 -8.51
CA ALA A 31 15.83 9.20 -8.69
C ALA A 31 15.91 8.35 -9.97
N GLY A 32 16.23 9.00 -11.09
CA GLY A 32 16.17 8.37 -12.41
C GLY A 32 14.74 7.94 -12.75
N LYS A 33 14.55 6.64 -13.02
CA LYS A 33 13.23 6.07 -13.34
C LYS A 33 12.37 5.77 -12.10
N ASP A 34 13.01 5.63 -10.94
CA ASP A 34 12.38 5.24 -9.68
C ASP A 34 12.28 6.44 -8.73
N TYR A 35 11.79 6.21 -7.52
CA TYR A 35 11.74 7.18 -6.42
C TYR A 35 12.47 6.64 -5.21
N GLN A 36 13.03 7.52 -4.39
CA GLN A 36 13.77 7.15 -3.18
C GLN A 36 13.34 7.98 -1.96
N ALA A 37 13.52 7.39 -0.78
CA ALA A 37 13.32 8.03 0.51
C ALA A 37 14.14 7.33 1.62
N LEU A 38 14.14 7.92 2.82
CA LEU A 38 14.48 7.16 4.03
C LEU A 38 13.39 6.10 4.25
N CYS A 39 13.81 4.93 4.71
CA CYS A 39 12.91 3.83 4.96
C CYS A 39 11.94 4.16 6.09
N PRO A 40 10.63 3.99 5.88
CA PRO A 40 9.64 4.17 6.94
C PRO A 40 9.66 3.03 7.98
N PHE A 41 10.35 1.93 7.69
CA PHE A 41 10.28 0.71 8.49
C PHE A 41 11.49 0.46 9.38
N HIS A 42 12.54 1.27 9.26
CA HIS A 42 13.69 1.23 10.15
C HIS A 42 14.38 2.59 10.16
N THR A 43 15.12 2.87 11.23
CA THR A 43 15.82 4.15 11.39
C THR A 43 17.14 4.13 10.61
N GLU A 44 17.34 5.10 9.72
CA GLU A 44 18.56 5.28 8.93
C GLU A 44 18.80 6.76 8.59
N ASN A 45 20.02 7.10 8.18
CA ASN A 45 20.41 8.46 7.77
C ASN A 45 20.62 8.61 6.25
N THR A 46 20.72 7.50 5.53
CA THR A 46 20.93 7.45 4.09
C THR A 46 19.72 6.81 3.41
N PRO A 47 19.14 7.39 2.35
CA PRO A 47 18.00 6.79 1.66
C PRO A 47 18.31 5.38 1.15
N SER A 48 17.61 4.36 1.66
CA SER A 48 17.69 3.00 1.11
C SER A 48 16.35 2.46 0.61
N PHE A 49 15.26 3.20 0.81
CA PHE A 49 13.93 2.83 0.35
C PHE A 49 13.68 3.32 -1.08
N THR A 50 13.39 2.40 -1.99
CA THR A 50 13.14 2.67 -3.41
C THR A 50 11.74 2.23 -3.80
N VAL A 51 11.03 3.06 -4.54
CA VAL A 51 9.71 2.77 -5.13
C VAL A 51 9.82 2.82 -6.64
N SER A 52 9.47 1.72 -7.29
CA SER A 52 9.43 1.62 -8.75
C SER A 52 8.00 1.75 -9.25
N GLN A 53 7.69 2.87 -9.91
CA GLN A 53 6.40 3.12 -10.53
C GLN A 53 6.10 2.12 -11.66
N ASN A 54 7.11 1.77 -12.47
CA ASN A 54 6.90 0.83 -13.56
C ASN A 54 6.65 -0.61 -13.07
N LYS A 55 7.32 -1.03 -12.00
CA LYS A 55 7.17 -2.37 -11.43
C LYS A 55 6.04 -2.48 -10.40
N GLN A 56 5.41 -1.35 -10.03
CA GLN A 56 4.41 -1.27 -8.96
C GLN A 56 4.88 -1.93 -7.65
N PHE A 57 6.13 -1.67 -7.27
CA PHE A 57 6.83 -2.36 -6.18
C PHE A 57 7.78 -1.45 -5.40
N TYR A 58 7.90 -1.67 -4.10
CA TYR A 58 8.90 -1.02 -3.25
C TYR A 58 9.93 -2.03 -2.73
N HIS A 59 11.16 -1.56 -2.49
CA HIS A 59 12.20 -2.33 -1.81
C HIS A 59 13.09 -1.41 -0.98
N CYS A 60 13.38 -1.81 0.25
CA CYS A 60 14.37 -1.19 1.10
C CYS A 60 15.68 -1.98 1.06
N PHE A 61 16.75 -1.38 0.55
CA PHE A 61 18.06 -2.04 0.50
C PHE A 61 18.78 -2.10 1.85
N GLY A 62 18.33 -1.33 2.86
CA GLY A 62 18.89 -1.36 4.21
C GLY A 62 18.32 -2.49 5.08
N CYS A 63 16.99 -2.65 5.08
CA CYS A 63 16.31 -3.63 5.95
C CYS A 63 15.64 -4.79 5.21
N GLY A 64 15.63 -4.80 3.88
CA GLY A 64 15.07 -5.86 3.05
C GLY A 64 13.55 -5.87 2.93
N LYS A 65 12.81 -5.00 3.63
CA LYS A 65 11.35 -4.91 3.44
C LYS A 65 10.99 -4.52 2.02
N HIS A 66 9.99 -5.20 1.47
CA HIS A 66 9.59 -5.05 0.08
C HIS A 66 8.13 -5.47 -0.13
N GLY A 67 7.50 -5.00 -1.19
CA GLY A 67 6.12 -5.38 -1.48
C GLY A 67 5.40 -4.50 -2.49
N SER A 68 4.13 -4.82 -2.70
CA SER A 68 3.18 -4.01 -3.49
C SER A 68 2.55 -2.90 -2.62
N ALA A 69 1.64 -2.12 -3.20
CA ALA A 69 0.85 -1.13 -2.48
C ALA A 69 0.05 -1.72 -1.30
N ILE A 70 -0.53 -2.92 -1.46
CA ILE A 70 -1.24 -3.64 -0.39
C ILE A 70 -0.27 -3.96 0.75
N GLY A 71 0.86 -4.61 0.42
CA GLY A 71 1.85 -4.99 1.43
C GLY A 71 2.44 -3.77 2.14
N PHE A 72 2.60 -2.65 1.45
CA PHE A 72 3.04 -1.40 2.06
C PHE A 72 2.05 -0.92 3.13
N LEU A 73 0.75 -0.82 2.82
CA LEU A 73 -0.24 -0.34 3.78
C LEU A 73 -0.42 -1.28 4.97
N MET A 74 -0.47 -2.59 4.73
CA MET A 74 -0.54 -3.58 5.81
C MET A 74 0.64 -3.44 6.78
N GLU A 75 1.86 -3.32 6.25
CA GLU A 75 3.07 -3.21 7.07
C GLU A 75 3.24 -1.83 7.72
N PHE A 76 2.88 -0.75 7.01
CA PHE A 76 3.11 0.62 7.47
C PHE A 76 2.02 1.09 8.44
N GLU A 77 0.77 0.70 8.20
CA GLU A 77 -0.38 1.14 9.02
C GLU A 77 -0.87 0.05 9.98
N GLY A 78 -0.38 -1.19 9.85
CA GLY A 78 -0.87 -2.32 10.62
C GLY A 78 -2.32 -2.68 10.27
N LEU A 79 -2.75 -2.41 9.03
CA LEU A 79 -4.08 -2.76 8.56
C LEU A 79 -4.16 -4.26 8.25
N ASP A 80 -5.31 -4.84 8.57
CA ASP A 80 -5.66 -6.16 8.08
C ASP A 80 -5.93 -6.12 6.57
N PHE A 81 -5.90 -7.30 5.93
CA PHE A 81 -6.07 -7.42 4.48
C PHE A 81 -7.38 -6.78 3.99
N VAL A 82 -8.51 -7.03 4.67
CA VAL A 82 -9.81 -6.50 4.24
C VAL A 82 -9.85 -4.97 4.34
N ASP A 83 -9.44 -4.39 5.48
CA ASP A 83 -9.36 -2.94 5.66
C ASP A 83 -8.44 -2.29 4.60
N THR A 84 -7.34 -2.96 4.25
CA THR A 84 -6.42 -2.50 3.20
C THR A 84 -7.10 -2.49 1.84
N ILE A 85 -7.82 -3.55 1.48
CA ILE A 85 -8.55 -3.62 0.21
C ILE A 85 -9.65 -2.56 0.15
N GLU A 86 -10.41 -2.36 1.23
CA GLU A 86 -11.44 -1.32 1.31
C GLU A 86 -10.85 0.08 1.15
N THR A 87 -9.76 0.38 1.86
CA THR A 87 -9.05 1.67 1.77
C THR A 87 -8.59 1.97 0.34
N LEU A 88 -8.00 0.97 -0.31
CA LEU A 88 -7.52 1.10 -1.68
C LEU A 88 -8.67 1.19 -2.69
N ALA A 89 -9.73 0.39 -2.52
CA ALA A 89 -10.90 0.40 -3.39
C ALA A 89 -11.64 1.74 -3.32
N GLN A 90 -11.82 2.31 -2.13
CA GLN A 90 -12.38 3.66 -1.96
C GLN A 90 -11.57 4.72 -2.71
N LYS A 91 -10.23 4.64 -2.67
CA LYS A 91 -9.35 5.59 -3.36
C LYS A 91 -9.54 5.59 -4.87
N VAL A 92 -9.90 4.44 -5.46
CA VAL A 92 -10.12 4.29 -6.92
C VAL A 92 -11.59 4.17 -7.30
N GLY A 93 -12.52 4.41 -6.37
CA GLY A 93 -13.96 4.37 -6.61
C GLY A 93 -14.49 2.97 -6.97
N MET A 94 -13.90 1.91 -6.42
CA MET A 94 -14.36 0.53 -6.56
C MET A 94 -15.14 0.07 -5.33
N GLU A 95 -16.22 -0.67 -5.55
CA GLU A 95 -16.98 -1.31 -4.48
C GLU A 95 -16.43 -2.72 -4.23
N VAL A 96 -16.10 -3.04 -2.99
CA VAL A 96 -15.55 -4.35 -2.63
C VAL A 96 -16.67 -5.39 -2.63
N PRO A 97 -16.57 -6.48 -3.41
CA PRO A 97 -17.57 -7.55 -3.42
C PRO A 97 -17.41 -8.43 -2.17
N ILE A 98 -17.98 -7.99 -1.04
CA ILE A 98 -17.92 -8.73 0.22
C ILE A 98 -18.90 -9.90 0.18
N LYS A 99 -18.39 -11.14 0.12
CA LYS A 99 -19.18 -12.35 0.40
C LYS A 99 -18.98 -12.77 1.86
N GLY A 100 -19.96 -12.45 2.71
CA GLY A 100 -20.02 -12.84 4.14
C GLY A 100 -20.29 -11.65 5.07
N ASN A 101 -20.72 -11.94 6.31
CA ASN A 101 -20.95 -10.91 7.34
C ASN A 101 -19.60 -10.33 7.81
N TYR A 102 -19.08 -9.33 7.11
CA TYR A 102 -18.00 -8.49 7.61
C TYR A 102 -18.63 -7.31 8.36
N THR A 103 -18.45 -7.28 9.69
CA THR A 103 -18.74 -6.07 10.45
C THR A 103 -17.57 -5.13 10.25
N ALA A 104 -17.75 -4.12 9.41
CA ALA A 104 -16.77 -3.04 9.24
C ALA A 104 -16.37 -2.53 10.63
N SER A 105 -15.10 -2.69 10.99
CA SER A 105 -14.55 -2.15 12.23
C SER A 105 -14.52 -0.63 12.09
N ASN A 106 -15.56 0.02 12.64
CA ASN A 106 -15.68 1.44 12.96
C ASN A 106 -14.60 2.36 12.36
N GLN A 107 -14.97 3.09 11.31
CA GLN A 107 -14.29 4.31 10.89
C GLN A 107 -14.22 5.28 12.08
N GLY A 108 -13.04 5.35 12.69
CA GLY A 108 -12.83 6.08 13.93
C GLY A 108 -11.35 6.30 14.22
N LYS A 109 -10.60 6.80 13.25
CA LYS A 109 -9.27 7.38 13.50
C LYS A 109 -9.16 8.70 12.72
N ASN A 110 -9.90 9.69 13.23
CA ASN A 110 -9.44 11.07 13.17
C ASN A 110 -8.18 11.14 14.04
N LEU A 111 -7.07 11.63 13.49
CA LEU A 111 -6.01 12.43 14.14
C LEU A 111 -5.00 12.87 13.07
#